data_AF-A0A6V7SKN5-F1
#
_entry.id   AF-A0A6V7SKN5-F1
#
_cell.length_a   1.000
_cell.length_b   1.000
_cell.length_c   1.000
_cell.angle_alpha   90.00
_cell.angle_beta   90.00
_cell.angle_gamma   90.00
#
_symmetry.space_group_name_H-M   'P 1'
#
loop_
_entity.id
_entity.type
_entity.pdbx_description
1 polymer ?
#
loop_
_entity_poly.entity_id
_entity_poly.type
_entity_poly.pdbx_seq_one_letter_code
_entity_poly.pdbx_strand_id
1 'polypeptide(L)'
;MNKIYMKTVFALLSLFVYASNKTIASDLYLRRRSSGNLISTLTNGTSEDIYKNNAHLICTDAEEIKNAEEMMKEAVTVLQQHTQNDDDYSLYNTYDEDATVYFKQHDGVDIGKLELKIPDSDNYDDIVKILWDPNGAQHFDGNFINGKFVRIYSPNLVMVQLRSRSLVGLAQEYLYALAHKVEVSENETIIVHASANINDHNDTYEYGYRNAILESANLFQTEIESEEDIRKGEIVKTYINLSGCIIKKEDDCVNLTCVNSIDVESPNMEDLILKVVKATKMAALTNLKTTLESS
;
A
#
# COMPACT_ATOMS: atom_id res chain seq x y z
N MET A 1 40.88 -20.66 -22.23
CA MET A 1 40.26 -19.97 -21.08
C MET A 1 40.18 -18.49 -21.40
N ASN A 2 38.96 -17.98 -21.52
CA ASN A 2 38.64 -16.77 -22.27
C ASN A 2 38.94 -15.51 -21.43
N LYS A 3 39.94 -14.72 -21.86
CA LYS A 3 40.44 -13.50 -21.16
C LYS A 3 39.48 -12.30 -21.22
N ILE A 4 38.29 -12.45 -21.79
CA ILE A 4 37.33 -11.37 -22.01
C ILE A 4 36.36 -11.22 -20.83
N TYR A 5 36.17 -12.25 -20.00
CA TYR A 5 35.14 -12.25 -18.95
C TYR A 5 35.53 -11.55 -17.63
N MET A 6 36.80 -11.22 -17.42
CA MET A 6 37.23 -10.52 -16.18
C MET A 6 37.20 -8.99 -16.26
N LYS A 7 36.88 -8.39 -17.42
CA LYS A 7 36.78 -6.93 -17.55
C LYS A 7 35.36 -6.37 -17.39
N THR A 8 34.33 -7.20 -17.47
CA THR A 8 32.93 -6.74 -17.41
C THR A 8 32.35 -6.71 -15.99
N VAL A 9 32.92 -7.49 -15.05
CA VAL A 9 32.42 -7.54 -13.66
C VAL A 9 32.89 -6.33 -12.83
N PHE A 10 34.03 -5.71 -13.17
CA PHE A 10 34.53 -4.53 -12.47
C PHE A 10 33.97 -3.18 -12.97
N ALA A 11 33.18 -3.17 -14.04
CA ALA A 11 32.53 -1.95 -14.55
C ALA A 11 31.14 -1.70 -13.94
N LEU A 12 30.48 -2.73 -13.38
CA LEU A 12 29.16 -2.61 -12.74
C LEU A 12 29.24 -2.23 -11.26
N LEU A 13 30.39 -2.41 -10.60
CA LEU A 13 30.62 -2.01 -9.21
C LEU A 13 31.06 -0.54 -9.04
N SER A 14 31.36 0.17 -10.13
CA SER A 14 31.74 1.59 -10.11
C SER A 14 30.59 2.58 -10.35
N LEU A 15 29.35 2.11 -10.52
CA LEU A 15 28.15 2.96 -10.63
C LEU A 15 27.36 3.13 -9.31
N PHE A 16 27.75 2.44 -8.23
CA PHE A 16 27.07 2.52 -6.93
C PHE A 16 27.83 3.29 -5.84
N VAL A 17 28.90 4.03 -6.18
CA VAL A 17 29.68 4.83 -5.21
C VAL A 17 29.65 6.34 -5.51
N TYR A 18 28.73 6.80 -6.35
CA TYR A 18 28.54 8.25 -6.59
C TYR A 18 27.08 8.67 -6.42
N ALA A 19 26.55 8.53 -5.21
CA ALA A 19 25.38 9.27 -4.76
C ALA A 19 25.32 9.49 -3.23
N SER A 20 26.40 9.22 -2.50
CA SER A 20 26.47 9.51 -1.05
C SER A 20 27.32 10.75 -0.81
N ASN A 21 26.73 11.93 -1.07
CA ASN A 21 26.94 13.19 -0.35
C ASN A 21 26.43 14.38 -1.16
N LYS A 22 25.23 14.87 -0.83
CA LYS A 22 24.98 16.31 -0.74
C LYS A 22 23.67 16.64 -0.02
N THR A 23 23.84 17.35 1.10
CA THR A 23 23.04 18.48 1.60
C THR A 23 21.60 18.23 2.09
N ILE A 24 21.50 18.13 3.41
CA ILE A 24 20.46 18.76 4.24
C ILE A 24 20.49 20.29 4.00
N ALA A 25 19.35 20.89 3.63
CA ALA A 25 18.85 22.24 4.00
C ALA A 25 18.02 22.92 2.88
N SER A 26 16.71 23.09 3.14
CA SER A 26 15.86 24.22 2.69
C SER A 26 14.50 24.03 3.37
N ASP A 27 14.26 24.48 4.59
CA ASP A 27 13.93 25.86 5.00
C ASP A 27 12.82 26.55 4.17
N LEU A 28 11.63 26.56 4.78
CA LEU A 28 10.56 27.56 4.78
C LEU A 28 10.36 28.45 3.53
N TYR A 29 9.28 28.18 2.79
CA TYR A 29 8.48 29.23 2.16
C TYR A 29 6.98 28.95 2.31
N LEU A 30 6.42 29.30 3.48
CA LEU A 30 4.99 29.49 3.68
C LEU A 30 4.62 30.95 3.40
N ARG A 31 3.97 31.24 2.27
CA ARG A 31 2.92 32.29 2.23
C ARG A 31 2.03 32.28 0.97
N ARG A 32 0.73 32.05 1.24
CA ARG A 32 -0.44 32.93 0.96
C ARG A 32 -1.43 32.57 -0.18
N ARG A 33 -2.62 32.13 0.27
CA ARG A 33 -4.02 32.35 -0.23
C ARG A 33 -4.35 31.89 -1.67
N SER A 34 -5.53 31.38 -2.01
CA SER A 34 -6.82 31.11 -1.36
C SER A 34 -7.74 30.56 -2.46
N SER A 35 -8.40 29.42 -2.25
CA SER A 35 -9.77 29.18 -2.70
C SER A 35 -10.26 27.93 -1.98
N GLY A 36 -11.38 28.04 -1.25
CA GLY A 36 -11.95 26.90 -0.55
C GLY A 36 -12.87 26.11 -1.47
N ASN A 37 -12.82 24.78 -1.37
CA ASN A 37 -13.94 23.84 -1.38
C ASN A 37 -13.40 22.43 -1.05
N LEU A 38 -14.16 21.68 -0.25
CA LEU A 38 -14.00 20.29 0.26
C LEU A 38 -12.64 19.76 0.79
N ILE A 39 -11.50 20.18 0.24
CA ILE A 39 -10.13 19.78 0.62
C ILE A 39 -9.78 20.19 2.06
N SER A 40 -10.56 21.06 2.71
CA SER A 40 -10.30 21.59 4.06
C SER A 40 -10.33 20.55 5.19
N THR A 41 -10.92 19.37 4.97
CA THR A 41 -10.89 18.27 5.94
C THR A 41 -9.72 17.32 5.74
N LEU A 42 -9.06 17.38 4.57
CA LEU A 42 -7.85 16.63 4.29
C LEU A 42 -6.71 17.42 4.94
N THR A 43 -6.38 17.14 6.20
CA THR A 43 -5.27 17.80 6.91
C THR A 43 -4.10 17.90 5.95
N ASN A 44 -3.61 19.12 5.72
CA ASN A 44 -2.46 19.44 4.86
C ASN A 44 -1.15 18.88 5.44
N GLY A 45 -1.20 17.69 6.03
CA GLY A 45 -0.08 17.07 6.64
C GLY A 45 0.82 16.51 5.57
N THR A 46 1.97 17.13 5.39
CA THR A 46 3.12 16.42 4.84
C THR A 46 3.39 15.17 5.69
N SER A 47 4.15 14.20 5.17
CA SER A 47 4.59 13.04 5.97
C SER A 47 5.21 13.47 7.32
N GLU A 48 5.80 14.66 7.35
CA GLU A 48 6.39 15.28 8.53
C GLU A 48 5.37 15.84 9.55
N ASP A 49 4.19 16.28 9.11
CA ASP A 49 3.12 16.71 10.01
C ASP A 49 2.40 15.49 10.63
N ILE A 50 2.24 14.41 9.87
CA ILE A 50 1.80 13.11 10.38
C ILE A 50 2.75 12.64 11.47
N TYR A 51 4.07 12.72 11.21
CA TYR A 51 5.12 12.35 12.15
C TYR A 51 5.02 13.16 13.47
N LYS A 52 4.84 14.48 13.39
CA LYS A 52 4.73 15.36 14.57
C LYS A 52 3.47 15.08 15.40
N ASN A 53 2.33 14.89 14.75
CA ASN A 53 1.05 14.68 15.45
C ASN A 53 0.96 13.30 16.12
N ASN A 54 1.76 12.34 15.66
CA ASN A 54 1.75 10.95 16.13
C ASN A 54 3.07 10.55 16.81
N ALA A 55 3.78 11.50 17.41
CA ALA A 55 5.09 11.25 18.01
C ALA A 55 5.11 10.12 19.06
N HIS A 56 3.98 9.85 19.71
CA HIS A 56 3.80 8.75 20.66
C HIS A 56 3.80 7.35 20.02
N LEU A 57 3.65 7.27 18.69
CA LEU A 57 3.67 6.02 17.91
C LEU A 57 5.04 5.72 17.29
N ILE A 58 6.04 6.58 17.52
CA ILE A 58 7.39 6.40 16.96
C ILE A 58 8.01 5.14 17.57
N CYS A 59 8.39 4.20 16.69
CA CYS A 59 9.13 3.02 17.09
C CYS A 59 10.54 3.42 17.53
N THR A 60 11.01 2.84 18.63
CA THR A 60 12.37 3.07 19.16
C THR A 60 13.22 1.80 19.13
N ASP A 61 12.63 0.67 18.72
CA ASP A 61 13.32 -0.60 18.55
C ASP A 61 14.06 -0.60 17.20
N ALA A 62 15.40 -0.59 17.26
CA ALA A 62 16.24 -0.54 16.08
C ALA A 62 16.18 -1.83 15.23
N GLU A 63 15.94 -2.99 15.85
CA GLU A 63 15.82 -4.26 15.14
C GLU A 63 14.50 -4.31 14.37
N GLU A 64 13.41 -3.88 15.01
CA GLU A 64 12.11 -3.80 14.35
C GLU A 64 12.09 -2.80 13.20
N ILE A 65 12.68 -1.60 13.38
CA ILE A 65 12.81 -0.60 12.31
C ILE A 65 13.55 -1.20 11.12
N LYS A 66 14.69 -1.85 11.37
CA LYS A 66 15.49 -2.47 10.31
C LYS A 66 14.69 -3.55 9.57
N ASN A 67 13.97 -4.41 10.30
CA ASN A 67 13.16 -5.47 9.70
C ASN A 67 11.99 -4.90 8.88
N ALA A 68 11.37 -3.81 9.35
CA ALA A 68 10.33 -3.10 8.61
C ALA A 68 10.87 -2.51 7.29
N GLU A 69 12.06 -1.90 7.32
CA GLU A 69 12.73 -1.35 6.14
C GLU A 69 13.10 -2.45 5.13
N GLU A 70 13.69 -3.56 5.61
CA GLU A 70 14.03 -4.71 4.76
C GLU A 70 12.78 -5.31 4.12
N MET A 71 11.71 -5.49 4.89
CA MET A 71 10.43 -6.03 4.41
C MET A 71 9.80 -5.13 3.34
N MET A 72 9.72 -3.83 3.58
CA MET A 72 9.05 -2.94 2.63
C MET A 72 9.90 -2.65 1.39
N LYS A 73 11.23 -2.81 1.47
CA LYS A 73 12.09 -2.81 0.29
C LYS A 73 11.83 -4.00 -0.63
N GLU A 74 11.63 -5.20 -0.07
CA GLU A 74 11.18 -6.37 -0.83
C GLU A 74 9.80 -6.10 -1.44
N ALA A 75 8.84 -5.59 -0.65
CA ALA A 75 7.49 -5.30 -1.10
C ALA A 75 7.44 -4.35 -2.30
N VAL A 76 8.23 -3.26 -2.28
CA VAL A 76 8.34 -2.33 -3.43
C VAL A 76 8.88 -3.06 -4.67
N THR A 77 9.93 -3.88 -4.50
CA THR A 77 10.55 -4.61 -5.61
C THR A 77 9.57 -5.59 -6.24
N VAL A 78 8.86 -6.37 -5.42
CA VAL A 78 7.89 -7.35 -5.89
C VAL A 78 6.67 -6.67 -6.52
N LEU A 79 6.19 -5.56 -5.95
CA LEU A 79 5.13 -4.75 -6.56
C LEU A 79 5.51 -4.31 -7.97
N GLN A 80 6.71 -3.73 -8.15
CA GLN A 80 7.21 -3.29 -9.46
C GLN A 80 7.25 -4.45 -10.47
N GLN A 81 7.73 -5.63 -10.05
CA GLN A 81 7.75 -6.83 -10.90
C GLN A 81 6.35 -7.24 -11.37
N HIS A 82 5.36 -7.20 -10.46
CA HIS A 82 3.97 -7.53 -10.81
C HIS A 82 3.29 -6.48 -11.69
N THR A 83 3.66 -5.22 -11.57
CA THR A 83 3.11 -4.14 -12.40
C THR A 83 3.72 -4.08 -13.81
N GLN A 84 5.02 -4.40 -13.95
CA GLN A 84 5.73 -4.29 -15.22
C GLN A 84 5.64 -5.55 -16.09
N ASN A 85 5.29 -6.69 -15.49
CA ASN A 85 5.17 -7.95 -16.20
C ASN A 85 3.70 -8.29 -16.48
N ASP A 86 3.36 -8.41 -17.76
CA ASP A 86 2.05 -8.85 -18.23
C ASP A 86 1.95 -10.37 -18.40
N ASP A 87 3.07 -11.08 -18.31
CA ASP A 87 3.11 -12.53 -18.45
C ASP A 87 2.21 -13.19 -17.41
N ASP A 88 1.42 -14.16 -17.89
CA ASP A 88 0.47 -14.97 -17.14
C ASP A 88 -0.74 -14.22 -16.54
N TYR A 89 -0.88 -12.92 -16.77
CA TYR A 89 -2.10 -12.19 -16.41
C TYR A 89 -3.22 -12.45 -17.42
N SER A 90 -4.32 -12.98 -16.92
CA SER A 90 -5.56 -13.15 -17.69
C SER A 90 -6.53 -12.00 -17.40
N LEU A 91 -7.10 -11.43 -18.46
CA LEU A 91 -8.17 -10.44 -18.35
C LEU A 91 -9.34 -11.04 -17.55
N TYR A 92 -9.78 -10.32 -16.53
CA TYR A 92 -10.95 -10.70 -15.73
C TYR A 92 -12.16 -9.84 -16.07
N ASN A 93 -11.99 -8.52 -16.06
CA ASN A 93 -13.07 -7.60 -16.40
C ASN A 93 -12.54 -6.24 -16.86
N THR A 94 -13.29 -5.58 -17.74
CA THR A 94 -13.11 -4.18 -18.11
C THR A 94 -14.35 -3.43 -17.65
N TYR A 95 -14.18 -2.47 -16.74
CA TYR A 95 -15.28 -1.72 -16.16
C TYR A 95 -15.69 -0.55 -17.07
N ASP A 96 -14.70 0.18 -17.58
CA ASP A 96 -14.83 1.23 -18.59
C ASP A 96 -13.53 1.29 -19.42
N GLU A 97 -13.44 2.24 -20.36
CA GLU A 97 -12.27 2.39 -21.25
C GLU A 97 -10.95 2.69 -20.53
N ASP A 98 -11.03 3.12 -19.28
CA ASP A 98 -9.92 3.57 -18.46
C ASP A 98 -9.66 2.64 -17.27
N ALA A 99 -10.41 1.54 -17.09
CA ALA A 99 -10.31 0.67 -15.92
C ALA A 99 -10.43 -0.81 -16.27
N THR A 100 -9.31 -1.55 -16.18
CA THR A 100 -9.25 -2.98 -16.48
C THR A 100 -8.58 -3.78 -15.37
N VAL A 101 -9.19 -4.92 -15.02
CA VAL A 101 -8.71 -5.85 -14.00
C VAL A 101 -8.27 -7.16 -14.62
N TYR A 102 -7.09 -7.61 -14.20
CA TYR A 102 -6.46 -8.86 -14.57
C TYR A 102 -6.19 -9.69 -13.32
N PHE A 103 -6.04 -11.00 -13.50
CA PHE A 103 -5.57 -11.90 -12.46
C PHE A 103 -4.52 -12.85 -12.99
N LYS A 104 -3.59 -13.22 -12.11
CA LYS A 104 -2.75 -14.40 -12.27
C LYS A 104 -2.70 -15.19 -10.97
N GLN A 105 -2.36 -16.46 -11.09
CA GLN A 105 -2.05 -17.31 -9.96
C GLN A 105 -0.54 -17.34 -9.76
N HIS A 106 -0.09 -17.19 -8.52
CA HIS A 106 1.32 -17.30 -8.14
C HIS A 106 1.38 -18.10 -6.83
N ASP A 107 2.06 -19.25 -6.84
CA ASP A 107 2.24 -20.11 -5.66
C ASP A 107 0.95 -20.40 -4.87
N GLY A 108 -0.14 -20.63 -5.59
CA GLY A 108 -1.45 -20.96 -5.00
C GLY A 108 -2.28 -19.77 -4.54
N VAL A 109 -1.76 -18.53 -4.66
CA VAL A 109 -2.53 -17.31 -4.38
C VAL A 109 -2.89 -16.55 -5.66
N ASP A 110 -4.12 -16.03 -5.70
CA ASP A 110 -4.56 -15.10 -6.75
C ASP A 110 -4.00 -13.70 -6.48
N ILE A 111 -3.35 -13.14 -7.51
CA ILE A 111 -2.84 -11.77 -7.56
C ILE A 111 -3.64 -11.00 -8.60
N GLY A 112 -4.38 -10.00 -8.14
CA GLY A 112 -5.10 -9.07 -9.00
C GLY A 112 -4.20 -7.92 -9.46
N LYS A 113 -4.40 -7.44 -10.68
CA LYS A 113 -3.80 -6.22 -11.21
C LYS A 113 -4.89 -5.32 -11.77
N LEU A 114 -4.89 -4.05 -11.41
CA LEU A 114 -5.77 -3.01 -11.93
C LEU A 114 -4.92 -2.01 -12.72
N GLU A 115 -5.33 -1.74 -13.95
CA GLU A 115 -4.87 -0.61 -14.74
C GLU A 115 -5.99 0.43 -14.76
N LEU A 116 -5.70 1.62 -14.26
CA LEU A 116 -6.64 2.71 -14.11
C LEU A 116 -6.06 4.02 -14.64
N LYS A 117 -6.77 4.68 -15.55
CA LYS A 117 -6.48 6.03 -16.02
C LYS A 117 -7.46 7.02 -15.38
N ILE A 118 -6.94 8.07 -14.75
CA ILE A 118 -7.73 9.17 -14.21
C ILE A 118 -7.40 10.43 -15.03
N PRO A 119 -8.39 11.08 -15.69
CA PRO A 119 -8.15 12.31 -16.44
C PRO A 119 -7.59 13.43 -15.57
N ASP A 120 -6.95 14.40 -16.21
CA ASP A 120 -6.34 15.58 -15.60
C ASP A 120 -5.11 15.24 -14.74
N SER A 121 -3.93 15.67 -15.21
CA SER A 121 -2.66 15.41 -14.54
C SER A 121 -2.47 16.23 -13.26
N ASP A 122 -3.29 17.26 -13.03
CA ASP A 122 -3.29 18.02 -11.77
C ASP A 122 -3.87 17.22 -10.60
N ASN A 123 -4.59 16.12 -10.87
CA ASN A 123 -5.08 15.20 -9.83
C ASN A 123 -3.98 14.38 -9.13
N TYR A 124 -2.74 14.40 -9.63
CA TYR A 124 -1.65 13.56 -9.15
C TYR A 124 -1.41 13.68 -7.65
N ASP A 125 -1.23 14.91 -7.15
CA ASP A 125 -0.90 15.16 -5.75
C ASP A 125 -2.05 14.75 -4.82
N ASP A 126 -3.30 14.97 -5.25
CA ASP A 126 -4.49 14.60 -4.49
C ASP A 126 -4.66 13.08 -4.43
N ILE A 127 -4.42 12.37 -5.54
CA ILE A 127 -4.43 10.90 -5.55
C ILE A 127 -3.36 10.34 -4.61
N VAL A 128 -2.13 10.85 -4.67
CA VAL A 128 -1.05 10.43 -3.76
C VAL A 128 -1.43 10.71 -2.30
N LYS A 129 -2.02 11.87 -2.01
CA LYS A 129 -2.45 12.24 -0.67
C LYS A 129 -3.57 11.34 -0.15
N ILE A 130 -4.58 11.05 -0.97
CA ILE A 130 -5.67 10.13 -0.64
C ILE A 130 -5.12 8.74 -0.38
N LEU A 131 -4.32 8.17 -1.29
CA LEU A 131 -3.83 6.79 -1.15
C LEU A 131 -2.82 6.61 0.00
N TRP A 132 -2.17 7.68 0.47
CA TRP A 132 -1.27 7.63 1.63
C TRP A 132 -1.99 7.80 2.98
N ASP A 133 -3.15 8.46 2.99
CA ASP A 133 -3.91 8.66 4.22
C ASP A 133 -4.55 7.33 4.66
N PRO A 134 -4.37 6.89 5.92
CA PRO A 134 -5.03 5.68 6.41
C PRO A 134 -6.56 5.76 6.35
N ASN A 135 -7.16 6.95 6.26
CA ASN A 135 -8.61 7.14 6.04
C ASN A 135 -8.96 7.47 4.58
N GLY A 136 -7.99 7.50 3.67
CA GLY A 136 -8.22 7.89 2.28
C GLY A 136 -9.20 7.01 1.53
N ALA A 137 -9.31 5.73 1.92
CA ALA A 137 -10.30 4.81 1.38
C ALA A 137 -11.76 5.27 1.59
N GLN A 138 -12.05 6.17 2.54
CA GLN A 138 -13.39 6.78 2.68
C GLN A 138 -13.86 7.52 1.43
N HIS A 139 -12.93 7.96 0.58
CA HIS A 139 -13.23 8.67 -0.64
C HIS A 139 -13.73 7.75 -1.76
N PHE A 140 -13.36 6.47 -1.76
CA PHE A 140 -13.61 5.59 -2.91
C PHE A 140 -14.19 4.21 -2.55
N ASP A 141 -14.10 3.76 -1.30
CA ASP A 141 -14.65 2.48 -0.83
C ASP A 141 -15.77 2.71 0.19
N GLY A 142 -17.01 2.46 -0.23
CA GLY A 142 -18.19 2.57 0.63
C GLY A 142 -18.26 1.55 1.77
N ASN A 143 -17.40 0.52 1.78
CA ASN A 143 -17.29 -0.45 2.86
C ASN A 143 -16.21 -0.08 3.88
N PHE A 144 -15.34 0.87 3.55
CA PHE A 144 -14.31 1.31 4.46
C PHE A 144 -14.92 2.02 5.68
N ILE A 145 -14.46 1.67 6.88
CA ILE A 145 -14.97 2.25 8.13
C ILE A 145 -14.01 3.35 8.59
N ASN A 146 -12.78 2.97 8.92
CA ASN A 146 -11.74 3.90 9.33
C ASN A 146 -10.35 3.25 9.26
N GLY A 147 -9.33 4.09 9.37
CA GLY A 147 -7.96 3.65 9.52
C GLY A 147 -7.18 4.58 10.43
N LYS A 148 -6.07 4.08 10.96
CA LYS A 148 -5.17 4.85 11.80
C LYS A 148 -3.73 4.34 11.70
N PHE A 149 -2.79 5.23 11.97
CA PHE A 149 -1.42 4.81 12.28
C PHE A 149 -1.40 4.12 13.64
N VAL A 150 -0.65 3.03 13.73
CA VAL A 150 -0.40 2.32 15.00
C VAL A 150 1.09 2.23 15.34
N ARG A 151 1.95 2.48 14.35
CA ARG A 151 3.40 2.59 14.53
C ARG A 151 4.03 3.44 13.44
N ILE A 152 5.07 4.21 13.78
CA ILE A 152 5.84 5.01 12.83
C ILE A 152 7.30 4.59 12.89
N TYR A 153 7.85 4.12 11.77
CA TYR A 153 9.27 3.81 11.63
C TYR A 153 10.02 5.00 11.01
N SER A 154 9.40 5.64 10.01
CA SER A 154 9.87 6.89 9.40
C SER A 154 8.67 7.66 8.82
N PRO A 155 8.83 8.92 8.37
CA PRO A 155 7.73 9.69 7.78
C PRO A 155 7.03 8.99 6.60
N ASN A 156 7.74 8.10 5.90
CA ASN A 156 7.25 7.39 4.73
C ASN A 156 7.10 5.88 4.95
N LEU A 157 7.35 5.37 6.17
CA LEU A 157 7.22 3.96 6.53
C LEU A 157 6.52 3.84 7.88
N VAL A 158 5.31 3.31 7.84
CA VAL A 158 4.40 3.26 9.00
C VAL A 158 3.72 1.90 9.07
N MET A 159 3.11 1.60 10.21
CA MET A 159 2.12 0.54 10.34
C MET A 159 0.75 1.16 10.52
N VAL A 160 -0.23 0.64 9.78
CA VAL A 160 -1.61 1.06 9.84
C VAL A 160 -2.50 -0.07 10.34
N GLN A 161 -3.56 0.31 11.06
CA GLN A 161 -4.73 -0.53 11.27
C GLN A 161 -5.82 -0.01 10.35
N LEU A 162 -6.41 -0.88 9.53
CA LEU A 162 -7.54 -0.56 8.66
C LEU A 162 -8.75 -1.40 9.06
N ARG A 163 -9.94 -0.80 9.07
CA ARG A 163 -11.21 -1.46 9.37
C ARG A 163 -12.20 -1.26 8.23
N SER A 164 -12.89 -2.33 7.83
CA SER A 164 -13.90 -2.32 6.77
C SER A 164 -15.07 -3.22 7.12
N ARG A 165 -16.19 -3.04 6.42
CA ARG A 165 -17.26 -4.03 6.38
C ARG A 165 -16.88 -5.12 5.37
N SER A 166 -17.16 -6.38 5.71
CA SER A 166 -16.96 -7.47 4.77
C SER A 166 -17.89 -7.30 3.57
N LEU A 167 -17.36 -7.63 2.39
CA LEU A 167 -18.18 -7.76 1.18
C LEU A 167 -19.06 -9.02 1.22
N VAL A 168 -18.75 -9.96 2.13
CA VAL A 168 -19.50 -11.21 2.30
C VAL A 168 -20.08 -11.25 3.71
N GLY A 169 -21.41 -11.14 3.80
CA GLY A 169 -22.12 -11.15 5.08
C GLY A 169 -22.15 -9.78 5.77
N LEU A 170 -22.25 -9.79 7.11
CA LEU A 170 -22.43 -8.58 7.93
C LEU A 170 -21.26 -8.33 8.89
N ALA A 171 -20.16 -9.09 8.76
CA ALA A 171 -19.02 -8.98 9.64
C ALA A 171 -18.24 -7.68 9.39
N GLN A 172 -17.61 -7.16 10.44
CA GLN A 172 -16.53 -6.18 10.30
C GLN A 172 -15.20 -6.92 10.21
N GLU A 173 -14.31 -6.38 9.39
CA GLU A 173 -12.96 -6.87 9.15
C GLU A 173 -11.96 -5.84 9.66
N TYR A 174 -10.82 -6.31 10.14
CA TYR A 174 -9.65 -5.47 10.39
C TYR A 174 -8.38 -6.13 9.89
N LEU A 175 -7.35 -5.33 9.68
CA LEU A 175 -6.01 -5.79 9.37
C LEU A 175 -4.97 -4.84 9.91
N TYR A 176 -3.76 -5.37 10.07
CA TYR A 176 -2.54 -4.59 10.24
C TYR A 176 -1.66 -4.77 9.01
N ALA A 177 -1.10 -3.67 8.52
CA ALA A 177 -0.13 -3.69 7.43
C ALA A 177 0.94 -2.63 7.64
N LEU A 178 2.16 -2.94 7.22
CA LEU A 178 3.17 -1.92 6.98
C LEU A 178 2.82 -1.22 5.67
N ALA A 179 2.92 0.10 5.65
CA ALA A 179 2.70 0.96 4.49
C ALA A 179 3.98 1.74 4.20
N HIS A 180 4.41 1.73 2.94
CA HIS A 180 5.58 2.47 2.49
C HIS A 180 5.27 3.34 1.28
N LYS A 181 5.60 4.63 1.38
CA LYS A 181 5.55 5.59 0.28
C LYS A 181 6.95 5.87 -0.26
N VAL A 182 7.15 5.66 -1.55
CA VAL A 182 8.41 5.91 -2.24
C VAL A 182 8.17 6.91 -3.37
N GLU A 183 8.75 8.09 -3.24
CA GLU A 183 8.80 9.07 -4.33
C GLU A 183 9.96 8.67 -5.25
N VAL A 184 9.62 8.18 -6.45
CA VAL A 184 10.60 7.71 -7.45
C VAL A 184 11.12 8.88 -8.28
N SER A 185 10.21 9.80 -8.62
CA SER A 185 10.49 11.07 -9.30
C SER A 185 9.37 12.06 -9.01
N GLU A 186 9.50 13.30 -9.50
CA GLU A 186 8.43 14.31 -9.42
C GLU A 186 7.09 13.87 -10.03
N ASN A 187 7.11 12.89 -10.93
CA ASN A 187 5.94 12.39 -11.66
C ASN A 187 5.60 10.94 -11.30
N GLU A 188 6.29 10.31 -10.35
CA GLU A 188 6.08 8.89 -10.04
C GLU A 188 6.22 8.61 -8.54
N THR A 189 5.15 8.07 -7.96
CA THR A 189 5.10 7.66 -6.55
C THR A 189 4.59 6.23 -6.45
N ILE A 190 5.21 5.46 -5.57
CA ILE A 190 4.78 4.11 -5.21
C ILE A 190 4.24 4.13 -3.80
N ILE A 191 3.05 3.56 -3.59
CA ILE A 191 2.50 3.30 -2.26
C ILE A 191 2.21 1.81 -2.17
N VAL A 192 2.82 1.14 -1.20
CA VAL A 192 2.71 -0.31 -1.02
C VAL A 192 2.39 -0.67 0.42
N HIS A 193 1.56 -1.70 0.58
CA HIS A 193 1.09 -2.27 1.82
C HIS A 193 1.36 -3.76 1.86
N ALA A 194 1.82 -4.24 3.02
CA ALA A 194 1.97 -5.67 3.28
C ALA A 194 1.74 -5.99 4.76
N SER A 195 0.97 -7.04 5.01
CA SER A 195 0.79 -7.59 6.34
C SER A 195 1.95 -8.51 6.71
N ALA A 196 2.21 -8.56 8.01
CA ALA A 196 3.11 -9.51 8.66
C ALA A 196 2.36 -10.20 9.80
N ASN A 197 3.01 -11.14 10.48
CA ASN A 197 2.41 -11.83 11.62
C ASN A 197 2.47 -10.96 12.89
N ILE A 198 1.51 -10.04 13.01
CA ILE A 198 1.40 -9.10 14.14
C ILE A 198 0.62 -9.74 15.28
N ASN A 199 1.24 -9.82 16.46
CA ASN A 199 0.57 -10.20 17.70
C ASN A 199 -0.30 -9.03 18.18
N ASP A 200 -1.61 -9.19 18.11
CA ASP A 200 -2.60 -8.20 18.54
C ASP A 200 -3.43 -8.70 19.73
N HIS A 201 -2.98 -9.76 20.41
CA HIS A 201 -3.67 -10.39 21.53
C HIS A 201 -5.12 -10.78 21.23
N ASN A 202 -5.42 -11.14 19.98
CA ASN A 202 -6.70 -11.72 19.64
C ASN A 202 -6.75 -13.18 20.12
N ASP A 203 -7.61 -13.46 21.09
CA ASP A 203 -7.72 -14.76 21.74
C ASP A 203 -8.41 -15.83 20.86
N THR A 204 -8.91 -15.46 19.68
CA THR A 204 -9.71 -16.35 18.80
C THR A 204 -8.90 -16.98 17.67
N TYR A 205 -7.87 -16.29 17.17
CA TYR A 205 -7.08 -16.74 16.02
C TYR A 205 -5.70 -17.25 16.50
N GLU A 206 -5.63 -18.55 16.83
CA GLU A 206 -4.38 -19.20 17.28
C GLU A 206 -3.39 -19.50 16.13
N TYR A 207 -3.78 -19.30 14.87
CA TYR A 207 -2.93 -19.60 13.71
C TYR A 207 -2.03 -18.42 13.34
N GLY A 208 -0.73 -18.69 13.18
CA GLY A 208 0.21 -17.71 12.66
C GLY A 208 -0.01 -17.49 11.16
N TYR A 209 -0.32 -16.25 10.78
CA TYR A 209 -0.36 -15.86 9.37
C TYR A 209 1.02 -16.01 8.73
N ARG A 210 1.05 -16.52 7.49
CA ARG A 210 2.25 -16.57 6.65
C ARG A 210 1.97 -15.86 5.34
N ASN A 211 2.72 -14.81 5.05
CA ASN A 211 2.65 -14.09 3.78
C ASN A 211 3.17 -14.99 2.66
N ALA A 212 2.33 -15.21 1.65
CA ALA A 212 2.63 -16.07 0.51
C ALA A 212 3.52 -15.43 -0.56
N ILE A 213 3.68 -14.10 -0.54
CA ILE A 213 4.39 -13.34 -1.58
C ILE A 213 5.72 -12.79 -1.05
N LEU A 214 5.77 -12.35 0.21
CA LEU A 214 6.93 -11.69 0.81
C LEU A 214 7.57 -12.59 1.86
N GLU A 215 8.80 -13.03 1.59
CA GLU A 215 9.52 -13.92 2.52
C GLU A 215 9.92 -13.17 3.80
N SER A 216 10.42 -11.93 3.67
CA SER A 216 10.78 -11.06 4.80
C SER A 216 9.61 -10.77 5.74
N ALA A 217 8.38 -10.71 5.23
CA ALA A 217 7.19 -10.48 6.05
C ALA A 217 6.94 -11.60 7.07
N ASN A 218 7.44 -12.81 6.79
CA ASN A 218 7.36 -13.95 7.69
C ASN A 218 8.42 -13.93 8.81
N LEU A 219 9.42 -13.05 8.70
CA LEU A 219 10.45 -12.81 9.70
C LEU A 219 10.13 -11.58 10.57
N PHE A 220 9.26 -10.70 10.06
CA PHE A 220 8.81 -9.53 10.80
C PHE A 220 7.85 -9.93 11.92
N GLN A 221 8.25 -9.67 13.16
CA GLN A 221 7.47 -9.95 14.36
C GLN A 221 7.38 -8.69 15.21
N THR A 222 6.17 -8.37 15.65
CA THR A 222 5.94 -7.31 16.63
C THR A 222 4.59 -7.51 17.30
N GLU A 223 4.37 -6.75 18.37
CA GLU A 223 3.17 -6.77 19.19
C GLU A 223 2.50 -5.40 19.19
N ILE A 224 1.17 -5.39 19.13
CA ILE A 224 0.34 -4.19 19.18
C ILE A 224 -0.70 -4.36 20.28
N GLU A 225 -0.76 -3.39 21.19
CA GLU A 225 -1.87 -3.26 22.13
C GLU A 225 -3.14 -2.85 21.36
N SER A 226 -3.96 -3.84 21.03
CA SER A 226 -5.17 -3.67 20.22
C SER A 226 -6.39 -3.23 21.04
N GLU A 227 -7.49 -2.93 20.38
CA GLU A 227 -8.76 -2.64 21.04
C GLU A 227 -9.45 -3.88 21.62
N GLU A 228 -10.40 -3.68 22.53
CA GLU A 228 -11.10 -4.76 23.23
C GLU A 228 -11.90 -5.67 22.29
N ASP A 229 -12.52 -5.11 21.25
CA ASP A 229 -13.24 -5.87 20.22
C ASP A 229 -12.32 -6.78 19.41
N ILE A 230 -11.10 -6.32 19.10
CA ILE A 230 -10.04 -7.13 18.48
C ILE A 230 -9.61 -8.26 19.43
N ARG A 231 -9.25 -7.94 20.69
CA ARG A 231 -8.78 -8.95 21.64
C ARG A 231 -9.79 -10.08 21.85
N LYS A 232 -11.08 -9.73 21.89
CA LYS A 232 -12.19 -10.67 22.05
C LYS A 232 -12.56 -11.43 20.77
N GLY A 233 -11.96 -11.11 19.62
CA GLY A 233 -12.31 -11.70 18.33
C GLY A 233 -13.72 -11.35 17.84
N GLU A 234 -14.25 -10.18 18.22
CA GLU A 234 -15.58 -9.73 17.78
C GLU A 234 -15.61 -9.31 16.30
N ILE A 235 -14.43 -9.02 15.74
CA ILE A 235 -14.24 -8.63 14.35
C ILE A 235 -13.21 -9.54 13.66
N VAL A 236 -13.38 -9.74 12.35
CA VAL A 236 -12.63 -10.74 11.57
C VAL A 236 -11.27 -10.18 11.18
N LYS A 237 -10.20 -10.92 11.46
CA LYS A 237 -8.85 -10.55 11.03
C LYS A 237 -8.63 -10.95 9.57
N THR A 238 -8.04 -10.05 8.79
CA THR A 238 -7.67 -10.28 7.38
C THR A 238 -6.24 -9.82 7.14
N TYR A 239 -5.65 -10.24 6.02
CA TYR A 239 -4.26 -9.95 5.71
C TYR A 239 -4.06 -9.53 4.26
N ILE A 240 -3.05 -8.70 4.04
CA ILE A 240 -2.59 -8.29 2.71
C ILE A 240 -1.26 -9.00 2.46
N ASN A 241 -1.21 -9.92 1.50
CA ASN A 241 0.07 -10.47 1.05
C ASN A 241 0.90 -9.37 0.38
N LEU A 242 0.28 -8.65 -0.56
CA LEU A 242 0.84 -7.48 -1.22
C LEU A 242 -0.30 -6.64 -1.81
N SER A 243 -0.34 -5.35 -1.51
CA SER A 243 -1.29 -4.42 -2.13
C SER A 243 -0.65 -3.07 -2.32
N GLY A 244 -0.81 -2.44 -3.48
CA GLY A 244 -0.18 -1.14 -3.72
C GLY A 244 -0.36 -0.65 -5.14
N CYS A 245 0.04 0.59 -5.39
CA CYS A 245 -0.06 1.24 -6.69
C CYS A 245 1.24 1.93 -7.07
N ILE A 246 1.60 1.84 -8.34
CA ILE A 246 2.49 2.81 -9.00
C ILE A 246 1.59 3.89 -9.59
N ILE A 247 1.82 5.13 -9.16
CA ILE A 247 1.04 6.31 -9.55
C ILE A 247 1.95 7.18 -10.41
N LYS A 248 1.59 7.38 -11.67
CA LYS A 248 2.40 8.10 -12.64
C LYS A 248 1.62 9.27 -13.24
N LYS A 249 2.16 10.48 -13.08
CA LYS A 249 1.68 11.69 -13.75
C LYS A 249 2.14 11.66 -15.20
N GLU A 250 1.19 11.77 -16.12
CA GLU A 250 1.43 11.97 -17.55
C GLU A 250 0.96 13.38 -17.96
N ASP A 251 1.00 13.71 -19.25
CA ASP A 251 0.64 15.06 -19.73
C ASP A 251 -0.83 15.42 -19.44
N ASP A 252 -1.77 14.51 -19.72
CA ASP A 252 -3.22 14.74 -19.67
C ASP A 252 -3.96 13.89 -18.62
N CYS A 253 -3.25 13.04 -17.88
CA CYS A 253 -3.84 12.08 -16.95
C CYS A 253 -2.88 11.66 -15.84
N VAL A 254 -3.43 10.87 -14.91
CA VAL A 254 -2.67 10.10 -13.93
C VAL A 254 -2.96 8.62 -14.17
N ASN A 255 -1.90 7.85 -14.45
CA ASN A 255 -1.97 6.40 -14.60
C ASN A 255 -1.69 5.72 -13.26
N LEU A 256 -2.57 4.79 -12.88
CA LEU A 256 -2.42 3.93 -11.72
C LEU A 256 -2.30 2.49 -12.20
N THR A 257 -1.21 1.83 -11.84
CA THR A 257 -1.07 0.38 -11.97
C THR A 257 -1.00 -0.21 -10.57
N CYS A 258 -2.10 -0.85 -10.14
CA CYS A 258 -2.24 -1.37 -8.80
C CYS A 258 -2.22 -2.89 -8.79
N VAL A 259 -1.64 -3.47 -7.74
CA VAL A 259 -1.65 -4.91 -7.48
C VAL A 259 -2.37 -5.15 -6.17
N ASN A 260 -3.14 -6.23 -6.09
CA ASN A 260 -3.81 -6.62 -4.86
C ASN A 260 -3.83 -8.14 -4.68
N SER A 261 -3.29 -8.60 -3.56
CA SER A 261 -3.40 -9.97 -3.06
C SER A 261 -3.73 -9.93 -1.59
N ILE A 262 -4.97 -10.32 -1.28
CA ILE A 262 -5.47 -10.46 0.09
C ILE A 262 -5.60 -11.93 0.45
N ASP A 263 -5.38 -12.19 1.73
CA ASP A 263 -5.67 -13.45 2.38
C ASP A 263 -6.76 -13.23 3.44
N VAL A 264 -7.78 -14.06 3.38
CA VAL A 264 -8.95 -13.97 4.26
C VAL A 264 -9.03 -15.31 4.98
N GLU A 265 -8.95 -15.27 6.31
CA GLU A 265 -9.07 -16.45 7.15
C GLU A 265 -10.55 -16.89 7.20
N SER A 266 -11.04 -17.45 6.10
CA SER A 266 -12.39 -17.99 5.98
C SER A 266 -12.34 -19.40 5.38
N PRO A 267 -12.41 -20.46 6.21
CA PRO A 267 -12.27 -21.84 5.75
C PRO A 267 -13.39 -22.32 4.82
N ASN A 268 -14.44 -21.52 4.62
CA ASN A 268 -15.61 -21.86 3.80
C ASN A 268 -15.81 -20.93 2.59
N MET A 269 -14.90 -19.99 2.32
CA MET A 269 -15.06 -19.11 1.16
C MET A 269 -14.51 -19.79 -0.08
N GLU A 270 -15.38 -20.08 -1.05
CA GLU A 270 -14.97 -20.60 -2.35
C GLU A 270 -14.03 -19.61 -3.06
N ASP A 271 -13.00 -20.13 -3.74
CA ASP A 271 -12.02 -19.33 -4.48
C ASP A 271 -12.67 -18.32 -5.43
N LEU A 272 -13.79 -18.71 -6.05
CA LEU A 272 -14.55 -17.83 -6.95
C LEU A 272 -15.11 -16.60 -6.22
N ILE A 273 -15.64 -16.78 -5.01
CA ILE A 273 -16.17 -15.69 -4.18
C ILE A 273 -15.02 -14.77 -3.77
N LEU A 274 -13.88 -15.34 -3.34
CA LEU A 274 -12.70 -14.56 -2.98
C LEU A 274 -12.19 -13.73 -4.17
N LYS A 275 -12.22 -14.29 -5.38
CA LYS A 275 -11.83 -13.57 -6.60
C LYS A 275 -12.76 -12.40 -6.92
N VAL A 276 -14.07 -12.58 -6.75
CA VAL A 276 -15.07 -11.49 -6.87
C VAL A 276 -14.83 -10.41 -5.82
N VAL A 277 -14.57 -10.78 -4.56
CA VAL A 277 -14.22 -9.84 -3.48
C VAL A 277 -12.97 -9.04 -3.83
N LYS A 278 -11.90 -9.72 -4.28
CA LYS A 278 -10.65 -9.08 -4.73
C LYS A 278 -10.89 -8.08 -5.87
N ALA A 279 -11.63 -8.49 -6.90
CA ALA A 279 -11.96 -7.63 -8.03
C ALA A 279 -12.78 -6.42 -7.60
N THR A 280 -13.77 -6.62 -6.73
CA THR A 280 -14.63 -5.54 -6.21
C THR A 280 -13.84 -4.53 -5.38
N LYS A 281 -12.95 -4.98 -4.49
CA LYS A 281 -12.07 -4.08 -3.72
C LYS A 281 -11.15 -3.27 -4.63
N MET A 282 -10.59 -3.88 -5.69
CA MET A 282 -9.80 -3.13 -6.68
C MET A 282 -10.66 -2.13 -7.46
N ALA A 283 -11.84 -2.54 -7.92
CA ALA A 283 -12.74 -1.69 -8.69
C ALA A 283 -13.24 -0.48 -7.91
N ALA A 284 -13.28 -0.52 -6.58
CA ALA A 284 -13.61 0.66 -5.77
C ALA A 284 -12.69 1.85 -6.06
N LEU A 285 -11.43 1.64 -6.47
CA LEU A 285 -10.50 2.72 -6.86
C LEU A 285 -11.01 3.55 -8.05
N THR A 286 -11.89 3.01 -8.90
CA THR A 286 -12.45 3.79 -10.03
C THR A 286 -13.34 4.93 -9.55
N ASN A 287 -13.86 4.87 -8.31
CA ASN A 287 -14.62 5.96 -7.68
C ASN A 287 -13.76 7.19 -7.36
N LEU A 288 -12.43 7.11 -7.47
CA LEU A 288 -11.58 8.30 -7.41
C LEU A 288 -11.92 9.30 -8.51
N LYS A 289 -12.29 8.83 -9.71
CA LYS A 289 -12.68 9.71 -10.84
C LYS A 289 -13.82 10.65 -10.43
N THR A 290 -14.90 10.09 -9.86
CA THR A 290 -16.09 10.87 -9.45
C THR A 290 -15.81 11.75 -8.24
N THR A 291 -14.93 11.31 -7.34
CA THR A 291 -14.53 12.09 -6.16
C THR A 291 -13.80 13.36 -6.56
N LEU A 292 -12.86 13.26 -7.50
CA LEU A 292 -12.01 14.36 -7.95
C LEU A 292 -12.75 15.35 -8.87
N GLU A 293 -13.71 14.87 -9.67
CA GLU A 293 -14.60 15.74 -10.46
C GLU A 293 -15.54 16.61 -9.58
N SER A 294 -15.77 16.18 -8.33
CA SER A 294 -16.71 16.83 -7.40
C SER A 294 -16.04 17.77 -6.40
N SER A 295 -14.71 17.84 -6.37
CA SER A 295 -13.89 18.66 -5.45
C SER A 295 -13.50 20.00 -6.03
#